data_AF-A0A453FI21-F1
#
_entry.id   AF-A0A453FI21-F1
#
_cell.length_a   1.000
_cell.length_b   1.000
_cell.length_c   1.000
_cell.angle_alpha   90.00
_cell.angle_beta   90.00
_cell.angle_gamma   90.00
#
_symmetry.space_group_name_H-M   'P 1'
#
loop_
_entity.id
_entity.type
_entity.pdbx_description
1 polymer ?
#
loop_
_entity_poly.entity_id
_entity_poly.type
_entity_poly.pdbx_seq_one_letter_code
_entity_poly.pdbx_strand_id
1 'polypeptide(L)'
;PFSKSAVNFDAGGKTPMSNVVMSVCILLVLLFLAPLFKYTPLVALSSIIVVAMIGLIKVKEFIRLYRVDKFDFCICMVAFVGVVFFTMVIGLSASVGLSVLRALLYVARPATVKLGNITGTEVFRDVKQYPHAKSVPNILVLQLGSPIYFVNAGYLRERILRWVEDEEHICKGHGQDLQCLVLDLGGN
;
A
#
# COMPACT_ATOMS: atom_id res chain seq x y z
N PRO A 1 26.00 2.44 5.09
CA PRO A 1 25.48 2.04 6.43
C PRO A 1 25.15 0.55 6.52
N PHE A 2 24.20 0.04 5.73
CA PHE A 2 23.74 -1.34 5.80
C PHE A 2 24.82 -2.41 5.60
N SER A 3 25.75 -2.20 4.67
CA SER A 3 26.86 -3.13 4.42
C SER A 3 27.76 -3.30 5.65
N LYS A 4 28.07 -2.22 6.40
CA LYS A 4 28.93 -2.29 7.59
C LYS A 4 28.24 -3.01 8.76
N SER A 5 26.95 -2.74 8.96
CA SER A 5 26.16 -3.36 10.02
C SER A 5 25.95 -4.86 9.78
N ALA A 6 25.67 -5.25 8.53
CA ALA A 6 25.48 -6.64 8.14
C ALA A 6 26.76 -7.45 8.34
N VAL A 7 27.91 -6.91 7.92
CA VAL A 7 29.22 -7.55 8.14
C VAL A 7 29.57 -7.62 9.63
N ASN A 8 29.27 -6.59 10.41
CA ASN A 8 29.50 -6.63 11.86
C ASN A 8 28.63 -7.68 12.58
N PHE A 9 27.39 -7.87 12.12
CA PHE A 9 26.50 -8.92 12.62
C PHE A 9 27.01 -10.32 12.23
N ASP A 10 27.41 -10.49 10.97
CA ASP A 10 27.94 -11.75 10.43
C ASP A 10 29.29 -12.14 11.07
N ALA A 11 30.12 -11.15 11.41
CA ALA A 11 31.36 -11.32 12.16
C ALA A 11 31.15 -11.62 13.66
N GLY A 12 29.90 -11.75 14.12
CA GLY A 12 29.57 -12.11 15.51
C GLY A 12 29.65 -10.95 16.52
N GLY A 13 29.60 -9.70 16.05
CA GLY A 13 29.61 -8.51 16.91
C GLY A 13 28.33 -8.38 17.74
N LYS A 14 28.40 -8.72 19.03
CA LYS A 14 27.25 -8.71 19.96
C LYS A 14 27.16 -7.46 20.84
N THR A 15 28.21 -6.65 20.90
CA THR A 15 28.30 -5.48 21.78
C THR A 15 28.61 -4.20 21.00
N PRO A 16 28.18 -3.02 21.51
CA PRO A 16 28.51 -1.73 20.88
C PRO A 16 30.02 -1.43 20.88
N MET A 17 30.82 -2.17 21.67
CA MET A 17 32.28 -2.06 21.64
C MET A 17 32.89 -2.40 20.27
N SER A 18 32.22 -3.21 19.43
CA SER A 18 32.69 -3.46 18.06
C SER A 18 32.77 -2.17 17.23
N ASN A 19 31.81 -1.26 17.40
CA ASN A 19 31.82 0.04 16.70
C ASN A 19 32.96 0.94 17.19
N VAL A 20 33.31 0.86 18.48
CA VAL A 20 34.43 1.62 19.07
C VAL A 20 35.75 1.13 18.48
N VAL A 21 35.98 -0.20 18.47
CA VAL A 21 37.17 -0.80 17.86
C VAL A 21 37.26 -0.46 16.38
N MET A 22 36.15 -0.55 15.64
CA MET A 22 36.10 -0.18 14.23
C MET A 22 36.47 1.29 14.00
N SER A 23 35.98 2.20 14.84
CA SER A 23 36.28 3.63 14.76
C SER A 23 37.77 3.91 15.04
N VAL A 24 38.36 3.28 16.06
CA VAL A 24 39.79 3.40 16.38
C VAL A 24 40.65 2.83 15.25
N CYS A 25 40.29 1.68 14.70
CA CYS A 25 40.99 1.12 13.54
C CYS A 25 40.93 2.05 12.33
N ILE A 26 39.76 2.63 12.01
CA ILE A 26 39.62 3.60 10.93
C ILE A 26 40.47 4.86 11.21
N LEU A 27 40.50 5.36 12.45
CA LEU A 27 41.34 6.49 12.84
C LEU A 27 42.83 6.21 12.58
N LEU A 28 43.32 5.05 12.98
CA LEU A 28 44.71 4.63 12.74
C LEU A 28 45.01 4.50 11.23
N VAL A 29 44.09 3.89 10.47
CA VAL A 29 44.21 3.76 9.01
C VAL A 29 44.26 5.14 8.34
N LEU A 30 43.45 6.09 8.79
CA LEU A 30 43.50 7.46 8.26
C LEU A 30 44.77 8.21 8.69
N LEU A 31 45.32 7.97 9.88
CA LEU A 31 46.55 8.65 10.31
C LEU A 31 47.80 8.14 9.57
N PHE A 32 47.93 6.83 9.41
CA PHE A 32 49.14 6.18 8.87
C PHE A 32 49.03 5.84 7.37
N LEU A 33 47.83 5.50 6.89
CA LEU A 33 47.60 4.99 5.53
C LEU A 33 46.90 5.99 4.59
N ALA A 34 46.39 7.14 5.10
CA ALA A 34 45.89 8.22 4.25
C ALA A 34 46.83 8.65 3.10
N PRO A 35 48.16 8.79 3.29
CA PRO A 35 49.02 9.17 2.17
C PRO A 35 49.05 8.10 1.06
N LEU A 36 48.82 6.82 1.38
CA LEU A 36 48.69 5.75 0.39
C LEU A 36 47.37 5.86 -0.38
N PHE A 37 46.28 6.23 0.28
CA PHE A 37 44.95 6.33 -0.35
C PHE A 37 44.88 7.42 -1.43
N LYS A 38 45.78 8.42 -1.42
CA LYS A 38 45.88 9.44 -2.47
C LYS A 38 46.09 8.84 -3.87
N TYR A 39 46.73 7.67 -3.95
CA TYR A 39 47.01 6.98 -5.21
C TYR A 39 45.93 5.98 -5.61
N THR A 40 44.81 5.93 -4.88
CA THR A 40 43.73 4.98 -5.19
C THR A 40 43.04 5.40 -6.47
N PRO A 41 43.01 4.54 -7.51
CA PRO A 41 42.35 4.88 -8.75
C PRO A 41 40.83 5.00 -8.53
N LEU A 42 40.23 6.08 -9.08
CA LEU A 42 38.78 6.30 -9.08
C LEU A 42 38.00 5.10 -9.61
N VAL A 43 38.58 4.35 -10.55
CA VAL A 43 37.98 3.15 -11.14
C VAL A 43 37.71 2.06 -10.09
N ALA A 44 38.61 1.85 -9.14
CA ALA A 44 38.43 0.85 -8.09
C ALA A 44 37.29 1.25 -7.13
N LEU A 45 37.20 2.53 -6.78
CA LEU A 45 36.12 3.07 -5.95
C LEU A 45 34.76 2.90 -6.63
N SER A 46 34.66 3.25 -7.92
CA SER A 46 33.44 3.06 -8.71
C SER A 46 33.04 1.58 -8.79
N SER A 47 33.99 0.67 -8.99
CA SER A 47 33.72 -0.77 -9.04
C SER A 47 33.12 -1.29 -7.73
N ILE A 48 33.68 -0.91 -6.58
CA ILE A 48 33.17 -1.30 -5.26
C ILE A 48 31.74 -0.79 -5.04
N ILE A 49 31.44 0.45 -5.45
CA ILE A 49 30.09 1.01 -5.35
C ILE A 49 29.10 0.23 -6.21
N VAL A 50 29.46 -0.08 -7.47
CA VAL A 50 28.59 -0.84 -8.38
C VAL A 50 28.29 -2.25 -7.82
N VAL A 51 29.31 -2.96 -7.34
CA VAL A 51 29.13 -4.29 -6.71
C VAL A 51 28.23 -4.20 -5.49
N ALA A 52 28.40 -3.17 -4.64
CA ALA A 52 27.54 -2.96 -3.48
C ALA A 52 26.07 -2.64 -3.85
N MET A 53 25.84 -1.89 -4.94
CA MET A 53 24.50 -1.56 -5.41
C MET A 53 23.78 -2.77 -6.02
N ILE A 54 24.48 -3.62 -6.78
CA ILE A 54 23.89 -4.83 -7.37
C ILE A 54 23.30 -5.74 -6.29
N GLY A 55 23.99 -5.91 -5.16
CA GLY A 55 23.49 -6.71 -4.03
C GLY A 55 22.25 -6.12 -3.33
N LEU A 56 21.96 -4.85 -3.53
CA LEU A 56 20.81 -4.16 -2.92
C LEU A 56 19.54 -4.28 -3.77
N ILE A 57 19.66 -4.46 -5.09
CA ILE A 57 18.53 -4.49 -6.01
C ILE A 57 17.82 -5.84 -5.92
N LYS A 58 16.64 -5.87 -5.29
CA LYS A 58 15.79 -7.06 -5.17
C LYS A 58 14.79 -7.17 -6.32
N VAL A 59 15.25 -7.64 -7.49
CA VAL A 59 14.42 -7.73 -8.71
C VAL A 59 13.16 -8.59 -8.53
N LYS A 60 13.22 -9.67 -7.75
CA LYS A 60 12.06 -10.55 -7.48
C LYS A 60 10.91 -9.82 -6.79
N GLU A 61 11.22 -8.94 -5.83
CA GLU A 61 10.21 -8.14 -5.13
C GLU A 61 9.57 -7.11 -6.07
N PHE A 62 10.36 -6.54 -6.98
CA PHE A 62 9.86 -5.59 -7.98
C PHE A 62 8.82 -6.23 -8.93
N ILE A 63 9.09 -7.45 -9.39
CA ILE A 63 8.16 -8.21 -10.24
C ILE A 63 6.89 -8.60 -9.46
N ARG A 64 7.05 -9.01 -8.19
CA ARG A 64 5.92 -9.33 -7.32
C ARG A 64 5.02 -8.12 -7.11
N LEU A 65 5.61 -6.95 -6.87
CA LEU A 65 4.88 -5.70 -6.68
C LEU A 65 4.04 -5.34 -7.91
N TYR A 66 4.62 -5.46 -9.12
CA TYR A 66 3.90 -5.25 -10.38
C TYR A 66 2.67 -6.16 -10.55
N ARG A 67 2.75 -7.41 -10.06
CA ARG A 67 1.67 -8.39 -10.20
C ARG A 67 0.54 -8.18 -9.19
N VAL A 68 0.85 -7.69 -8.00
CA VAL A 68 -0.12 -7.48 -6.93
C VAL A 68 -0.88 -6.17 -7.14
N ASP A 69 -0.18 -5.07 -7.37
CA ASP A 69 -0.79 -3.75 -7.44
C ASP A 69 -0.11 -2.82 -8.45
N LYS A 70 -0.84 -2.52 -9.53
CA LYS A 70 -0.37 -1.62 -10.61
C LYS A 70 -0.17 -0.17 -10.13
N PHE A 71 -0.90 0.26 -9.11
CA PHE A 71 -0.79 1.62 -8.58
C PHE A 71 0.45 1.80 -7.71
N ASP A 72 0.76 0.84 -6.83
CA ASP A 72 2.02 0.89 -6.08
C ASP A 72 3.23 0.82 -6.99
N PHE A 73 3.14 0.02 -8.06
CA PHE A 73 4.18 0.03 -9.09
C PHE A 73 4.36 1.42 -9.72
N CYS A 74 3.28 2.13 -10.04
CA CYS A 74 3.34 3.49 -10.55
C CYS A 74 4.01 4.45 -9.55
N ILE A 75 3.66 4.36 -8.26
CA ILE A 75 4.27 5.18 -7.21
C ILE A 75 5.79 4.92 -7.10
N CYS A 76 6.21 3.66 -7.18
CA CYS A 76 7.63 3.29 -7.21
C CYS A 76 8.33 3.79 -8.48
N MET A 77 7.67 3.72 -9.64
CA MET A 77 8.22 4.20 -10.90
C MET A 77 8.41 5.72 -10.89
N VAL A 78 7.44 6.46 -10.33
CA VAL A 78 7.55 7.90 -10.10
C VAL A 78 8.73 8.22 -9.18
N ALA A 79 8.94 7.45 -8.11
CA ALA A 79 10.11 7.61 -7.25
C ALA A 79 11.41 7.40 -8.03
N PHE A 80 11.49 6.31 -8.79
CA PHE A 80 12.68 5.94 -9.55
C PHE A 80 13.03 7.00 -10.60
N VAL A 81 12.06 7.34 -11.45
CA VAL A 81 12.21 8.37 -12.48
C VAL A 81 12.51 9.74 -11.83
N GLY A 82 11.82 10.07 -10.74
CA GLY A 82 12.05 11.31 -10.00
C GLY A 82 13.48 11.46 -9.48
N VAL A 83 14.06 10.39 -8.91
CA VAL A 83 15.43 10.39 -8.40
C VAL A 83 16.45 10.41 -9.55
N VAL A 84 16.19 9.69 -10.65
CA VAL A 84 17.11 9.58 -11.80
C VAL A 84 17.20 10.88 -12.60
N PHE A 85 16.07 11.56 -12.84
CA PHE A 85 16.03 12.76 -13.70
C PHE A 85 16.13 14.08 -12.92
N PHE A 86 15.76 14.11 -11.64
CA PHE A 86 15.78 15.31 -10.82
C PHE A 86 16.74 15.16 -9.64
N THR A 87 16.22 15.20 -8.42
CA THR A 87 16.99 15.04 -7.18
C THR A 87 16.30 14.04 -6.28
N MET A 88 17.08 13.42 -5.38
CA MET A 88 16.56 12.49 -4.39
C MET A 88 15.40 13.09 -3.58
N VAL A 89 15.51 14.36 -3.19
CA VAL A 89 14.49 15.06 -2.38
C VAL A 89 13.19 15.21 -3.16
N ILE A 90 13.24 15.66 -4.41
CA ILE A 90 12.06 15.89 -5.25
C ILE A 90 11.40 14.56 -5.64
N GLY A 91 12.20 13.56 -6.04
CA GLY A 91 11.68 12.25 -6.42
C GLY A 91 10.97 11.52 -5.27
N LEU A 92 11.56 11.57 -4.07
CA LEU A 92 10.95 10.97 -2.88
C LEU A 92 9.70 11.74 -2.44
N SER A 93 9.73 13.07 -2.41
CA SER A 93 8.57 13.86 -1.97
C SER A 93 7.37 13.65 -2.90
N ALA A 94 7.59 13.59 -4.22
CA ALA A 94 6.55 13.30 -5.20
C ALA A 94 5.94 11.89 -5.02
N SER A 95 6.79 10.87 -4.82
CA SER A 95 6.32 9.49 -4.62
C SER A 95 5.54 9.33 -3.30
N VAL A 96 6.06 9.89 -2.20
CA VAL A 96 5.37 9.87 -0.91
C VAL A 96 4.05 10.62 -0.98
N GLY A 97 4.02 11.80 -1.62
CA GLY A 97 2.78 12.55 -1.84
C GLY A 97 1.74 11.75 -2.61
N LEU A 98 2.14 11.05 -3.67
CA LEU A 98 1.25 10.20 -4.45
C LEU A 98 0.74 8.99 -3.65
N SER A 99 1.60 8.39 -2.81
CA SER A 99 1.22 7.29 -1.92
C SER A 99 0.18 7.71 -0.89
N VAL A 100 0.38 8.87 -0.26
CA VAL A 100 -0.59 9.44 0.69
C VAL A 100 -1.90 9.78 0.01
N LEU A 101 -1.85 10.42 -1.17
CA LEU A 101 -3.05 10.74 -1.94
C LEU A 101 -3.82 9.48 -2.31
N ARG A 102 -3.13 8.43 -2.73
CA ARG A 102 -3.73 7.13 -3.02
C ARG A 102 -4.39 6.52 -1.78
N ALA A 103 -3.71 6.54 -0.64
CA ALA A 103 -4.26 6.02 0.62
C ALA A 103 -5.53 6.79 1.02
N LEU A 104 -5.54 8.12 0.86
CA LEU A 104 -6.72 8.95 1.10
C LEU A 104 -7.86 8.59 0.15
N LEU A 105 -7.59 8.39 -1.14
CA LEU A 105 -8.60 7.97 -2.13
C LEU A 105 -9.18 6.59 -1.82
N TYR A 106 -8.34 5.67 -1.33
CA TYR A 106 -8.79 4.33 -0.93
C TYR A 106 -9.74 4.40 0.27
N VAL A 107 -9.40 5.20 1.28
CA VAL A 107 -10.28 5.44 2.44
C VAL A 107 -11.55 6.20 2.04
N ALA A 108 -11.48 7.10 1.06
CA ALA A 108 -12.62 7.87 0.57
C ALA A 108 -13.60 7.05 -0.29
N ARG A 109 -13.19 5.90 -0.84
CA ARG A 109 -14.05 5.02 -1.66
C ARG A 109 -14.05 3.59 -1.13
N PRO A 110 -14.64 3.33 0.05
CA PRO A 110 -14.83 1.97 0.49
C PRO A 110 -15.84 1.24 -0.39
N ALA A 111 -15.63 -0.07 -0.49
CA ALA A 111 -16.57 -0.95 -1.15
C ALA A 111 -17.84 -1.06 -0.30
N THR A 112 -18.92 -0.43 -0.74
CA THR A 112 -20.26 -0.71 -0.23
C THR A 112 -20.82 -1.94 -0.93
N VAL A 113 -21.45 -2.83 -0.18
CA VAL A 113 -21.93 -4.12 -0.69
C VAL A 113 -23.44 -4.24 -0.47
N LYS A 114 -24.15 -4.70 -1.50
CA LYS A 114 -25.59 -5.00 -1.43
C LYS A 114 -25.76 -6.46 -1.01
N LEU A 115 -26.43 -6.69 0.10
CA LEU A 115 -26.66 -8.03 0.65
C LEU A 115 -27.95 -8.62 0.09
N GLY A 116 -27.93 -9.91 -0.25
CA GLY A 116 -29.11 -10.70 -0.57
C GLY A 116 -29.13 -12.00 0.22
N ASN A 117 -30.32 -12.59 0.36
CA ASN A 117 -30.50 -13.82 1.13
C ASN A 117 -30.25 -15.05 0.25
N ILE A 118 -29.46 -16.00 0.73
CA ILE A 118 -29.27 -17.29 0.07
C ILE A 118 -30.48 -18.19 0.41
N THR A 119 -31.18 -18.65 -0.62
CA THR A 119 -32.41 -19.43 -0.46
C THR A 119 -32.15 -20.70 0.37
N GLY A 120 -32.81 -20.82 1.53
CA GLY A 120 -32.69 -21.98 2.44
C GLY A 120 -31.73 -21.80 3.62
N THR A 121 -31.14 -20.61 3.82
CA THR A 121 -30.28 -20.28 4.97
C THR A 121 -30.60 -18.90 5.54
N GLU A 122 -30.21 -18.60 6.78
CA GLU A 122 -30.30 -17.24 7.37
C GLU A 122 -29.10 -16.34 7.00
N VAL A 123 -28.33 -16.69 5.96
CA VAL A 123 -27.06 -16.04 5.63
C VAL A 123 -27.26 -15.02 4.51
N PHE A 124 -26.95 -13.75 4.81
CA PHE A 124 -26.92 -12.66 3.84
C PHE A 124 -25.52 -12.52 3.24
N ARG A 125 -25.42 -12.50 1.90
CA ARG A 125 -24.17 -12.42 1.14
C ARG A 125 -24.32 -11.47 -0.05
N ASP A 126 -23.19 -10.98 -0.59
CA ASP A 126 -23.18 -10.07 -1.74
C ASP A 126 -23.90 -10.69 -2.95
N VAL A 127 -24.94 -10.01 -3.45
CA VAL A 127 -25.70 -10.41 -4.65
C VAL A 127 -24.82 -10.42 -5.90
N LYS A 128 -23.76 -9.60 -5.96
CA LYS A 128 -22.83 -9.57 -7.09
C LYS A 128 -21.85 -10.73 -7.09
N GLN A 129 -21.48 -11.24 -5.93
CA GLN A 129 -20.53 -12.34 -5.79
C GLN A 129 -21.20 -13.71 -5.81
N TYR A 130 -22.48 -13.78 -5.40
CA TYR A 130 -23.27 -15.02 -5.37
C TYR A 130 -24.59 -14.85 -6.13
N PRO A 131 -24.69 -15.29 -7.39
CA PRO A 131 -25.91 -15.16 -8.20
C PRO A 131 -27.10 -16.00 -7.68
N HIS A 132 -26.87 -16.89 -6.71
CA HIS A 132 -27.92 -17.64 -6.00
C HIS A 132 -28.53 -16.87 -4.81
N ALA A 133 -27.98 -15.70 -4.44
CA ALA A 133 -28.55 -14.83 -3.43
C ALA A 133 -29.70 -14.01 -4.04
N LYS A 134 -30.93 -14.25 -3.56
CA LYS A 134 -32.11 -13.49 -3.98
C LYS A 134 -32.30 -12.30 -3.05
N SER A 135 -32.48 -11.11 -3.62
CA SER A 135 -33.01 -9.97 -2.87
C SER A 135 -34.41 -10.31 -2.37
N VAL A 136 -34.69 -9.98 -1.11
CA VAL A 136 -36.04 -10.11 -0.56
C VAL A 136 -36.88 -8.98 -1.13
N PRO A 137 -38.05 -9.25 -1.75
CA PRO A 137 -38.90 -8.19 -2.27
C PRO A 137 -39.34 -7.25 -1.14
N ASN A 138 -39.30 -5.93 -1.39
CA ASN A 138 -39.62 -4.82 -0.49
C ASN A 138 -38.66 -4.53 0.68
N ILE A 139 -37.53 -5.25 0.80
CA ILE A 139 -36.52 -5.01 1.85
C ILE A 139 -35.13 -4.85 1.23
N LEU A 140 -34.52 -3.67 1.42
CA LEU A 140 -33.15 -3.40 0.98
C LEU A 140 -32.19 -3.55 2.15
N VAL A 141 -31.27 -4.53 2.07
CA VAL A 141 -30.22 -4.76 3.08
C VAL A 141 -28.87 -4.32 2.52
N LEU A 142 -28.20 -3.39 3.21
CA LEU A 142 -26.92 -2.82 2.79
C LEU A 142 -25.88 -3.06 3.88
N GLN A 143 -24.72 -3.64 3.52
CA GLN A 143 -23.58 -3.73 4.42
C GLN A 143 -22.62 -2.58 4.17
N LEU A 144 -22.33 -1.85 5.25
CA LEU A 144 -21.27 -0.86 5.27
C LEU A 144 -19.98 -1.57 5.70
N GLY A 145 -19.23 -2.07 4.72
CA GLY A 145 -17.94 -2.73 4.93
C GLY A 145 -16.80 -1.80 5.37
N SER A 146 -17.10 -0.60 5.86
CA SER A 146 -16.10 0.36 6.32
C SER A 146 -16.67 1.32 7.36
N PRO A 147 -15.87 1.75 8.35
CA PRO A 147 -16.26 2.81 9.27
C PRO A 147 -16.54 4.13 8.54
N ILE A 148 -17.50 4.88 9.06
CA ILE A 148 -17.95 6.15 8.47
C ILE A 148 -17.00 7.27 8.90
N TYR A 149 -16.22 7.79 7.97
CA TYR A 149 -15.41 9.00 8.15
C TYR A 149 -16.03 10.20 7.44
N PHE A 150 -15.72 11.42 7.90
CA PHE A 150 -16.18 12.66 7.27
C PHE A 150 -15.84 12.72 5.76
N VAL A 151 -14.66 12.23 5.38
CA VAL A 151 -14.18 12.21 3.97
C VAL A 151 -15.05 11.32 3.08
N ASN A 152 -15.65 10.26 3.63
CA ASN A 152 -16.42 9.28 2.87
C ASN A 152 -17.95 9.43 3.06
N ALA A 153 -18.40 10.17 4.08
CA ALA A 153 -19.82 10.34 4.38
C ALA A 153 -20.64 10.85 3.19
N GLY A 154 -20.09 11.79 2.40
CA GLY A 154 -20.73 12.31 1.19
C GLY A 154 -20.90 11.23 0.10
N TYR A 155 -19.82 10.51 -0.22
CA TYR A 155 -19.84 9.42 -1.20
C TYR A 155 -20.82 8.32 -0.79
N LEU A 156 -20.83 7.98 0.50
CA LEU A 156 -21.69 6.95 1.04
C LEU A 156 -23.17 7.32 0.95
N ARG A 157 -23.53 8.55 1.34
CA ARG A 157 -24.91 9.06 1.25
C ARG A 157 -25.43 9.00 -0.17
N GLU A 158 -24.65 9.49 -1.13
CA GLU A 158 -25.06 9.54 -2.53
C GLU A 158 -25.15 8.15 -3.19
N ARG A 159 -24.36 7.19 -2.70
CA ARG A 159 -24.43 5.80 -3.14
C ARG A 159 -25.59 5.04 -2.53
N ILE A 160 -25.90 5.26 -1.25
CA ILE A 160 -27.09 4.70 -0.59
C ILE A 160 -28.36 5.25 -1.26
N LEU A 161 -28.44 6.56 -1.50
CA LEU A 161 -29.59 7.19 -2.17
C LEU A 161 -29.85 6.59 -3.55
N ARG A 162 -28.81 6.40 -4.36
CA ARG A 162 -28.94 5.74 -5.67
C ARG A 162 -29.49 4.32 -5.57
N TRP A 163 -29.09 3.56 -4.56
CA TRP A 163 -29.63 2.21 -4.35
C TRP A 163 -31.08 2.22 -3.86
N VAL A 164 -31.47 3.21 -3.07
CA VAL A 164 -32.87 3.40 -2.67
C VAL A 164 -33.72 3.76 -3.89
N GLU A 165 -33.27 4.69 -4.73
CA GLU A 165 -33.98 5.07 -5.97
C GLU A 165 -34.13 3.88 -6.94
N ASP A 166 -33.06 3.12 -7.18
CA ASP A 166 -33.11 1.92 -8.04
C ASP A 166 -34.13 0.89 -7.52
N GLU A 167 -34.15 0.62 -6.21
CA GLU A 167 -35.10 -0.32 -5.61
C GLU A 167 -36.54 0.20 -5.59
N GLU A 168 -36.73 1.50 -5.37
CA GLU A 168 -38.06 2.13 -5.41
C GLU A 168 -38.66 2.05 -6.82
N HIS A 169 -37.84 2.20 -7.87
CA HIS A 169 -38.26 1.96 -9.25
C HIS A 169 -38.67 0.50 -9.51
N ILE A 170 -37.94 -0.48 -8.95
CA ILE A 170 -38.26 -1.91 -9.09
C ILE A 170 -39.57 -2.25 -8.36
N CYS A 171 -39.77 -1.70 -7.16
CA CYS A 171 -40.97 -1.94 -6.34
C CYS A 171 -42.21 -1.30 -6.98
N LYS A 172 -42.10 -0.05 -7.47
CA LYS A 172 -43.18 0.64 -8.21
C LYS A 172 -43.59 -0.12 -9.49
N GLY A 173 -42.64 -0.78 -10.17
CA GLY A 173 -42.92 -1.68 -11.29
C GLY A 173 -43.74 -2.93 -10.92
N HIS A 174 -43.71 -3.34 -9.65
CA HIS A 174 -44.48 -4.46 -9.09
C HIS A 174 -45.72 -4.00 -8.29
N GLY A 175 -46.02 -2.70 -8.26
CA GLY A 175 -47.17 -2.13 -7.54
C GLY A 175 -47.02 -2.15 -6.00
N GLN A 176 -45.79 -2.21 -5.50
CA GLN A 176 -45.49 -2.20 -4.06
C GLN A 176 -44.55 -1.04 -3.71
N ASP A 177 -44.67 -0.49 -2.50
CA ASP A 177 -43.74 0.52 -1.98
C ASP A 177 -42.61 -0.15 -1.17
N LEU A 178 -41.42 0.47 -1.20
CA LEU A 178 -40.29 0.03 -0.39
C LEU A 178 -40.63 0.20 1.10
N GLN A 179 -40.71 -0.89 1.86
CA GLN A 179 -41.17 -0.82 3.26
C GLN A 179 -40.05 -0.69 4.28
N CYS A 180 -38.85 -1.23 4.01
CA CYS A 180 -37.77 -1.23 5.00
C CYS A 180 -36.36 -1.19 4.38
N LEU A 181 -35.50 -0.35 4.96
CA LEU A 181 -34.06 -0.28 4.70
C LEU A 181 -33.30 -0.78 5.93
N VAL A 182 -32.53 -1.85 5.78
CA VAL A 182 -31.67 -2.39 6.84
C VAL A 182 -30.22 -2.02 6.51
N LEU A 183 -29.62 -1.20 7.35
CA LEU A 183 -28.20 -0.83 7.27
C LEU A 183 -27.42 -1.64 8.29
N ASP A 184 -26.65 -2.61 7.79
CA ASP A 184 -25.73 -3.38 8.61
C ASP A 184 -24.39 -2.62 8.71
N LEU A 185 -24.11 -2.14 9.93
CA LEU A 185 -22.88 -1.46 10.34
C LEU A 185 -21.85 -2.41 10.96
N GLY A 186 -22.12 -3.73 10.94
CA GLY A 186 -21.18 -4.77 11.31
C GLY A 186 -20.01 -4.80 10.33
N GLY A 187 -19.02 -3.94 10.59
CA GLY A 187 -17.74 -3.98 9.91
C GLY A 187 -17.01 -5.26 10.31
N ASN A 188 -16.70 -6.11 9.33
CA ASN A 188 -15.69 -7.15 9.48
C ASN A 188 -14.30 -6.60 9.12
#